data_AF-A0A832FMY7-F1
#
_entry.id   AF-A0A832FMY7-F1
#
_cell.length_a   1.000
_cell.length_b   1.000
_cell.length_c   1.000
_cell.angle_alpha   90.00
_cell.angle_beta   90.00
_cell.angle_gamma   90.00
#
_symmetry.space_group_name_H-M   'P 1'
#
loop_
_entity.id
_entity.type
_entity.pdbx_description
1 polymer ?
#
loop_
_entity_poly.entity_id
_entity_poly.type
_entity_poly.pdbx_seq_one_letter_code
_entity_poly.pdbx_strand_id
1 'polypeptide(L)'
;MARDSYPNEFIALLSGKKDLIEELIFLPFMAGESSAIIHLDMLPLGMRVHGTVHSHPSPCCEPSEEDFFLFTRYGKYHLIVCYPFGPKDWKCYNHRGEEVELEVV
;
A
#
# COMPACT_ATOMS: atom_id res chain seq x y z
N MET A 1 -7.80 -5.48 -8.35
CA MET A 1 -6.52 -4.75 -8.47
C MET A 1 -5.34 -5.66 -8.21
N ALA A 2 -5.01 -6.06 -6.97
CA ALA A 2 -3.88 -6.97 -6.71
C ALA A 2 -3.93 -8.27 -7.55
N ARG A 3 -5.10 -8.92 -7.60
CA ARG A 3 -5.32 -10.11 -8.44
C ARG A 3 -5.21 -9.84 -9.95
N ASP A 4 -5.52 -8.63 -10.40
CA ASP A 4 -5.45 -8.25 -11.82
C ASP A 4 -4.02 -7.87 -12.23
N SER A 5 -3.21 -7.40 -11.27
CA SER A 5 -1.79 -7.05 -11.47
C SER A 5 -0.87 -8.27 -11.40
N TYR A 6 -1.29 -9.35 -10.74
CA TYR A 6 -0.50 -10.58 -10.59
C TYR A 6 0.04 -11.10 -11.94
N PRO A 7 1.34 -11.45 -12.04
CA PRO A 7 2.33 -11.59 -10.96
C PRO A 7 3.05 -10.30 -10.57
N ASN A 8 2.76 -9.16 -11.20
CA ASN A 8 3.37 -7.89 -10.82
C ASN A 8 2.75 -7.33 -9.54
N GLU A 9 3.55 -6.56 -8.82
CA GLU A 9 3.08 -5.78 -7.68
C GLU A 9 2.14 -4.65 -8.14
N PHE A 10 1.12 -4.41 -7.35
CA PHE A 10 0.24 -3.26 -7.46
C PHE A 10 0.66 -2.22 -6.41
N ILE A 11 0.47 -0.93 -6.68
CA ILE A 11 0.62 0.13 -5.68
C ILE A 11 -0.41 1.25 -5.89
N ALA A 12 -0.93 1.79 -4.78
CA ALA A 12 -1.78 2.98 -4.75
C ALA A 12 -1.65 3.72 -3.41
N LEU A 13 -2.23 4.91 -3.32
CA LEU A 13 -2.33 5.66 -2.08
C LEU A 13 -3.70 5.50 -1.45
N LEU A 14 -3.71 5.45 -0.12
CA LEU A 14 -4.91 5.37 0.71
C LEU A 14 -5.41 6.78 1.03
N SER A 15 -6.67 7.06 0.72
CA SER A 15 -7.36 8.33 0.96
C SER A 15 -8.69 8.10 1.69
N GLY A 16 -9.30 9.18 2.17
CA GLY A 16 -10.61 9.11 2.81
C GLY A 16 -10.88 10.32 3.70
N LYS A 17 -11.77 10.16 4.68
CA LYS A 17 -12.28 11.23 5.56
C LYS A 17 -11.97 10.93 7.02
N LYS A 18 -11.44 11.92 7.74
CA LYS A 18 -11.06 11.81 9.15
C LYS A 18 -10.17 10.59 9.39
N ASP A 19 -10.67 9.54 10.06
CA ASP A 19 -9.92 8.33 10.37
C ASP A 19 -10.40 7.11 9.54
N LEU A 20 -11.27 7.34 8.55
CA LEU A 20 -11.79 6.32 7.65
C LEU A 20 -11.02 6.32 6.32
N ILE A 21 -10.48 5.16 5.97
CA ILE A 21 -9.88 4.89 4.64
C ILE A 21 -10.99 4.33 3.75
N GLU A 22 -11.40 5.10 2.74
CA GLU A 22 -12.54 4.75 1.85
C GLU A 22 -12.24 4.99 0.36
N GLU A 23 -11.06 5.50 0.03
CA GLU A 23 -10.67 5.88 -1.33
C GLU A 23 -9.26 5.40 -1.68
N LEU A 24 -9.04 5.12 -2.96
CA LEU A 24 -7.73 4.85 -3.54
C LEU A 24 -7.37 5.95 -4.54
N ILE A 25 -6.14 6.46 -4.45
CA ILE A 25 -5.57 7.38 -5.43
C ILE A 25 -4.54 6.62 -6.27
N PHE A 26 -4.73 6.64 -7.58
CA PHE A 26 -3.81 6.07 -8.54
C PHE A 26 -2.93 7.18 -9.09
N LEU A 27 -1.63 7.04 -8.88
CA LEU A 27 -0.62 7.82 -9.57
C LEU A 27 0.08 6.90 -10.57
N PRO A 28 0.74 7.45 -11.61
CA PRO A 28 1.63 6.66 -12.44
C PRO A 28 2.66 5.92 -11.58
N PHE A 29 2.81 4.63 -11.84
CA PHE A 29 3.79 3.76 -11.18
C PHE A 29 4.44 2.83 -12.18
N MET A 30 5.65 2.35 -11.86
CA MET A 30 6.29 1.23 -12.53
C MET A 30 6.15 0.01 -11.64
N ALA A 31 5.71 -1.12 -12.19
CA ALA A 31 5.56 -2.36 -11.45
C ALA A 31 6.31 -3.50 -12.12
N GLY A 32 6.90 -4.35 -11.28
CA GLY A 32 7.44 -5.66 -11.64
C GLY A 32 7.03 -6.70 -10.61
N GLU A 33 7.56 -7.92 -10.74
CA GLU A 33 7.22 -9.03 -9.84
C GLU A 33 7.81 -8.90 -8.42
N SER A 34 8.76 -7.99 -8.22
CA SER A 34 9.48 -7.83 -6.94
C SER A 34 9.39 -6.44 -6.33
N SER A 35 8.87 -5.46 -7.06
CA SER A 35 8.73 -4.09 -6.58
C SER A 35 7.78 -3.26 -7.43
N ALA A 36 7.19 -2.26 -6.80
CA ALA A 36 6.51 -1.16 -7.48
C ALA A 36 7.01 0.21 -7.00
N ILE A 37 7.19 1.14 -7.95
CA ILE A 37 7.68 2.50 -7.69
C ILE A 37 6.61 3.50 -8.09
N ILE A 38 6.14 4.31 -7.15
CA ILE A 38 5.10 5.33 -7.35
C ILE A 38 5.68 6.76 -7.35
N HIS A 39 5.21 7.60 -8.28
CA HIS A 39 5.65 9.00 -8.44
C HIS A 39 4.83 9.96 -7.57
N LEU A 40 5.17 10.04 -6.26
CA LEU A 40 4.46 10.87 -5.28
C LEU A 40 4.48 12.37 -5.57
N ASP A 41 5.45 12.83 -6.36
CA ASP A 41 5.57 14.21 -6.85
C ASP A 41 4.41 14.62 -7.77
N MET A 42 3.66 13.65 -8.29
CA MET A 42 2.46 13.89 -9.10
C MET A 42 1.17 13.99 -8.27
N LEU A 43 1.24 13.88 -6.94
CA LEU A 43 0.07 13.98 -6.09
C LEU A 43 -0.51 15.41 -6.11
N PRO A 44 -1.80 15.60 -6.45
CA PRO A 44 -2.41 16.92 -6.43
C PRO A 44 -2.38 17.55 -5.03
N LEU A 45 -2.21 18.87 -4.98
CA LEU A 45 -2.24 19.63 -3.73
C LEU A 45 -3.59 19.52 -3.04
N GLY A 46 -3.57 19.42 -1.71
CA GLY A 46 -4.79 19.37 -0.88
C GLY A 46 -5.42 17.98 -0.74
N MET A 47 -4.85 16.94 -1.38
CA MET A 47 -5.28 15.56 -1.15
C MET A 47 -4.91 15.09 0.27
N ARG A 48 -5.83 14.40 0.93
CA ARG A 48 -5.56 13.75 2.22
C ARG A 48 -5.14 12.30 1.98
N VAL A 49 -3.92 11.99 2.37
CA VAL A 49 -3.36 10.65 2.22
C VAL A 49 -3.08 10.05 3.59
N HIS A 50 -3.64 8.87 3.81
CA HIS A 50 -3.45 8.04 4.99
C HIS A 50 -2.19 7.17 4.89
N GLY A 51 -1.78 6.82 3.67
CA GLY A 51 -0.52 6.18 3.35
C GLY A 51 -0.62 5.37 2.08
N THR A 52 -0.05 4.16 2.06
CA THR A 52 0.10 3.38 0.81
C THR A 52 -0.56 2.02 0.94
N VAL A 53 -0.93 1.44 -0.19
CA VAL A 53 -1.22 0.01 -0.31
C VAL A 53 -0.43 -0.56 -1.47
N HIS A 54 0.23 -1.69 -1.26
CA HIS A 54 0.84 -2.45 -2.33
C HIS A 54 0.59 -3.95 -2.17
N SER A 55 0.91 -4.72 -3.20
CA SER A 55 0.68 -6.17 -3.18
C SER A 55 1.94 -6.97 -3.42
N HIS A 56 2.12 -8.06 -2.69
CA HIS A 56 3.14 -9.07 -2.98
C HIS A 56 2.54 -10.24 -3.78
N PRO A 57 3.23 -10.75 -4.82
CA PRO A 57 2.81 -11.96 -5.52
C PRO A 57 3.11 -13.23 -4.71
N SER A 58 3.91 -13.13 -3.65
CA SER A 58 4.17 -14.20 -2.69
C SER A 58 3.08 -14.23 -1.60
N PRO A 59 2.95 -15.32 -0.83
CA PRO A 59 2.05 -15.38 0.32
C PRO A 59 2.58 -14.69 1.58
N CYS A 60 3.65 -13.90 1.46
CA CYS A 60 4.23 -13.17 2.57
C CYS A 60 3.71 -11.72 2.56
N CYS A 61 3.00 -11.34 3.62
CA CYS A 61 2.56 -9.97 3.84
C CYS A 61 3.57 -9.14 4.66
N GLU A 62 4.76 -9.68 4.98
CA GLU A 62 5.80 -8.95 5.71
C GLU A 62 6.55 -7.97 4.79
N PRO A 63 6.94 -6.79 5.29
CA PRO A 63 7.67 -5.79 4.51
C PRO A 63 9.09 -6.24 4.17
N SER A 64 9.52 -5.92 2.95
CA SER A 64 10.91 -5.96 2.48
C SER A 64 11.71 -4.73 2.94
N GLU A 65 13.03 -4.71 2.70
CA GLU A 65 13.84 -3.51 2.95
C GLU A 65 13.35 -2.31 2.14
N GLU A 66 12.97 -2.54 0.89
CA GLU A 66 12.39 -1.57 -0.04
C GLU A 66 11.07 -0.97 0.48
N ASP A 67 10.25 -1.78 1.14
CA ASP A 67 8.99 -1.31 1.72
C ASP A 67 9.22 -0.32 2.85
N PHE A 68 10.21 -0.53 3.72
CA PHE A 68 10.54 0.44 4.77
C PHE A 68 10.94 1.80 4.17
N PHE A 69 11.63 1.82 3.02
CA PHE A 69 11.91 3.07 2.33
C PHE A 69 10.65 3.76 1.84
N LEU A 70 9.66 3.03 1.32
CA LEU A 70 8.34 3.59 0.98
C LEU A 70 7.63 4.13 2.22
N PHE A 71 7.67 3.38 3.33
CA PHE A 71 6.95 3.73 4.56
C PHE A 71 7.43 5.04 5.18
N THR A 72 8.73 5.29 5.11
CA THR A 72 9.33 6.53 5.62
C THR A 72 9.01 7.77 4.76
N ARG A 73 8.57 7.58 3.51
CA ARG A 73 8.38 8.69 2.55
C ARG A 73 7.04 9.39 2.70
N TYR A 74 5.94 8.65 2.95
CA TYR A 74 4.62 9.24 2.80
C TYR A 74 3.47 8.51 3.51
N GLY A 75 2.80 9.20 4.42
CA GLY A 75 1.62 8.69 5.14
C GLY A 75 1.92 8.05 6.48
N LYS A 76 0.89 7.50 7.11
CA LYS A 76 0.92 6.91 8.46
C LYS A 76 0.72 5.40 8.45
N TYR A 77 -0.04 4.89 7.48
CA TYR A 77 -0.49 3.50 7.41
C TYR A 77 -0.14 2.90 6.04
N HIS A 78 0.47 1.73 6.06
CA HIS A 78 0.95 1.05 4.87
C HIS A 78 0.41 -0.37 4.84
N LEU A 79 -0.45 -0.65 3.86
CA LEU A 79 -1.08 -1.95 3.70
C LEU A 79 -0.27 -2.80 2.72
N ILE A 80 0.02 -4.03 3.12
CA ILE A 80 0.55 -5.07 2.22
C ILE A 80 -0.54 -6.10 2.02
N VAL A 81 -0.90 -6.39 0.78
CA VAL A 81 -1.83 -7.47 0.41
C VAL A 81 -1.04 -8.58 -0.28
N CYS A 82 -1.10 -9.81 0.22
CA CYS A 82 -0.31 -10.93 -0.31
C CYS A 82 -1.17 -11.98 -1.01
N TYR A 83 -0.55 -12.76 -1.89
CA TYR A 83 -1.21 -13.90 -2.54
C TYR A 83 -1.68 -14.92 -1.47
N PRO A 84 -2.88 -15.54 -1.58
CA PRO A 84 -3.81 -15.58 -2.71
C PRO A 84 -4.86 -14.46 -2.76
N PHE A 85 -4.62 -13.34 -2.07
CA PHE A 85 -5.48 -12.14 -2.04
C PHE A 85 -6.87 -12.41 -1.46
N GLY A 86 -6.95 -13.25 -0.44
CA GLY A 86 -8.14 -13.49 0.36
C GLY A 86 -8.45 -12.35 1.32
N PRO A 87 -9.61 -12.40 1.99
CA PRO A 87 -10.10 -11.32 2.86
C PRO A 87 -9.24 -11.06 4.11
N LYS A 88 -8.33 -11.99 4.44
CA LYS A 88 -7.39 -11.88 5.56
C LYS A 88 -5.93 -11.86 5.11
N ASP A 89 -5.68 -11.88 3.80
CA ASP A 89 -4.32 -11.94 3.25
C ASP A 89 -3.77 -10.52 3.07
N TRP A 90 -3.80 -9.77 4.17
CA TRP A 90 -3.28 -8.41 4.23
C TRP A 90 -2.85 -8.07 5.65
N LYS A 91 -1.89 -7.15 5.75
CA LYS A 91 -1.41 -6.57 7.00
C LYS A 91 -1.25 -5.06 6.86
N CYS A 92 -1.27 -4.36 7.99
CA CYS A 92 -1.07 -2.92 8.06
C CYS A 92 0.13 -2.59 8.94
N TYR A 93 0.93 -1.64 8.50
CA TYR A 93 2.16 -1.23 9.15
C TYR A 93 2.21 0.29 9.30
N ASN A 94 2.91 0.77 10.33
CA ASN A 94 3.22 2.19 10.48
C ASN A 94 4.52 2.58 9.74
N HIS A 95 4.90 3.86 9.78
CA HIS A 95 6.12 4.38 9.15
C HIS A 95 7.44 3.75 9.64
N ARG A 96 7.42 2.99 10.75
CA ARG A 96 8.56 2.24 11.30
C ARG A 96 8.52 0.76 10.89
N GLY A 97 7.51 0.37 10.13
CA GLY A 97 7.18 -1.00 9.78
C GLY A 97 6.79 -1.87 10.97
N GLU A 98 6.29 -1.27 12.04
CA GLU A 98 5.63 -2.00 13.12
C GLU A 98 4.19 -2.30 12.69
N GLU A 99 3.75 -3.55 12.87
CA GLU A 99 2.37 -3.96 12.55
C GLU A 99 1.38 -3.18 13.43
N VAL A 100 0.31 -2.68 12.81
CA VAL A 100 -0.76 -1.94 13.49
C VAL A 100 -2.12 -2.52 13.13
N GLU A 101 -3.02 -2.57 14.11
CA GLU A 101 -4.39 -3.01 13.87
C GLU A 101 -5.17 -1.94 13.08
N LEU A 102 -5.95 -2.40 12.11
CA LEU A 102 -6.88 -1.57 11.34
C LEU A 102 -8.26 -2.21 11.38
N GLU A 103 -9.25 -1.49 11.94
CA GLU A 103 -10.63 -1.94 12.02
C GLU A 103 -11.32 -1.82 10.65
N VAL A 104 -11.99 -2.88 10.23
CA VAL A 104 -12.83 -2.89 9.02
C VAL A 104 -14.27 -2.64 9.44
N VAL A 105 -14.88 -1.58 8.91
CA VAL A 105 -16.23 -1.09 9.25
C VAL A 105 -17.21 -1.12 8.08
#